data_AF-A0AAW2STG7-F1
#
_entry.id   AF-A0AAW2STG7-F1
#
_cell.length_a   1.000
_cell.length_b   1.000
_cell.length_c   1.000
_cell.angle_alpha   90.00
_cell.angle_beta   90.00
_cell.angle_gamma   90.00
#
_symmetry.space_group_name_H-M   'P 1'
#
loop_
_entity.id
_entity.type
_entity.pdbx_description
1 polymer ?
#
loop_
_entity_poly.entity_id
_entity_poly.type
_entity_poly.pdbx_seq_one_letter_code
_entity_poly.pdbx_strand_id
1 'polypeptide(L)'
;MSHGVKLSKNQSRKIDEAIKRISNIPYASGVGSIHYSIQCTRPDAVDTLSITSHYRACASDQHWIAVKTISKYLRRTKDLFFVYENEELILERYNDASIQSGVDDVKCQFGCVFKLNEE
;
A
#
# COMPACT_ATOMS: atom_id res chain seq x y z
N MET A 1 -16.82 -11.24 3.79
CA MET A 1 -15.69 -10.28 3.69
C MET A 1 -16.11 -9.20 2.71
N SER A 2 -16.32 -7.95 3.15
CA SER A 2 -16.71 -6.89 2.22
C SER A 2 -15.57 -6.65 1.23
N HIS A 3 -15.85 -6.81 -0.05
CA HIS A 3 -14.86 -6.57 -1.10
C HIS A 3 -14.66 -5.06 -1.29
N GLY A 4 -13.40 -4.63 -1.30
CA GLY A 4 -12.97 -3.27 -1.66
C GLY A 4 -13.32 -2.19 -0.62
N VAL A 5 -12.44 -1.96 0.36
CA VAL A 5 -12.53 -0.77 1.22
C VAL A 5 -12.11 0.45 0.39
N LYS A 6 -13.07 1.30 0.02
CA LYS A 6 -12.79 2.58 -0.64
C LYS A 6 -12.39 3.62 0.41
N LEU A 7 -11.18 4.14 0.27
CA LEU A 7 -10.65 5.24 1.06
C LEU A 7 -10.92 6.56 0.34
N SER A 8 -11.22 7.63 1.09
CA SER A 8 -11.38 8.98 0.55
C SER A 8 -11.08 10.04 1.60
N LYS A 9 -10.56 11.19 1.17
CA LYS A 9 -10.32 12.38 1.99
C LYS A 9 -11.58 12.87 2.73
N ASN A 10 -12.77 12.64 2.20
CA ASN A 10 -14.00 13.05 2.89
C ASN A 10 -14.20 12.32 4.24
N GLN A 11 -13.56 11.15 4.41
CA GLN A 11 -13.58 10.40 5.66
C GLN A 11 -12.77 11.08 6.77
N SER A 12 -11.85 12.00 6.45
CA SER A 12 -11.10 12.79 7.44
C SER A 12 -11.80 14.11 7.81
N ARG A 13 -12.86 14.50 7.10
CA ARG A 13 -13.48 15.83 7.22
C ARG A 13 -14.47 15.98 8.37
N LYS A 14 -14.64 14.95 9.22
CA LYS A 14 -15.57 14.97 10.35
C LYS A 14 -14.83 14.73 11.68
N ILE A 15 -14.94 15.73 12.56
CA ILE A 15 -14.67 15.73 14.02
C ILE A 15 -13.21 16.08 14.40
N ASP A 16 -13.02 17.27 14.96
CA ASP A 16 -11.75 17.76 15.53
C ASP A 16 -11.16 16.82 16.60
N GLU A 17 -12.01 16.12 17.35
CA GLU A 17 -11.56 15.11 18.32
C GLU A 17 -10.95 13.86 17.67
N ALA A 18 -11.46 13.44 16.51
CA ALA A 18 -10.90 12.32 15.75
C ALA A 18 -9.54 12.70 15.16
N ILE A 19 -9.41 13.92 14.64
CA ILE A 19 -8.12 14.48 14.18
C ILE A 19 -7.11 14.54 15.34
N LYS A 20 -7.53 14.99 16.53
CA LYS A 20 -6.67 14.99 17.73
C LYS A 20 -6.22 13.58 18.13
N ARG A 21 -7.12 12.60 18.13
CA ARG A 21 -6.78 11.19 18.41
C ARG A 21 -5.80 10.62 17.40
N ILE A 22 -5.98 10.92 16.12
CA ILE A 22 -5.15 10.42 15.02
C ILE A 22 -3.80 11.16 14.95
N SER A 23 -3.72 12.41 15.39
CA SER A 23 -2.44 13.15 15.44
C SER A 23 -1.39 12.47 16.33
N ASN A 24 -1.84 11.73 17.36
CA ASN A 24 -0.97 10.92 18.21
C ASN A 24 -0.60 9.57 17.61
N ILE A 25 -1.26 9.13 16.53
CA ILE A 25 -0.97 7.87 15.86
C ILE A 25 0.10 8.17 14.80
N PRO A 26 1.25 7.47 14.82
CA PRO A 26 2.33 7.72 13.89
C PRO A 26 2.03 7.10 12.51
N TYR A 27 1.01 7.62 11.82
CA TYR A 27 0.50 7.08 10.56
C TYR A 27 1.58 6.98 9.48
N ALA A 28 2.34 8.07 9.29
CA ALA A 28 3.44 8.10 8.32
C ALA A 28 4.53 7.07 8.64
N SER A 29 4.82 6.86 9.93
CA SER A 29 5.77 5.83 10.37
C SER A 29 5.24 4.43 10.08
N GLY A 30 3.98 4.15 10.43
CA GLY A 30 3.34 2.86 10.16
C GLY A 30 3.29 2.51 8.67
N VAL A 31 2.94 3.49 7.82
CA VAL A 31 2.98 3.32 6.36
C VAL A 31 4.40 3.08 5.86
N GLY A 32 5.40 3.80 6.38
CA GLY A 32 6.81 3.61 6.03
C GLY A 32 7.32 2.20 6.36
N SER A 33 7.02 1.71 7.57
CA SER A 33 7.40 0.35 7.98
C SER A 33 6.74 -0.72 7.12
N ILE A 34 5.46 -0.55 6.76
CA ILE A 34 4.76 -1.47 5.86
C ILE A 34 5.38 -1.44 4.46
N HIS A 35 5.74 -0.25 3.97
CA HIS A 35 6.36 -0.07 2.66
C HIS A 35 7.69 -0.80 2.53
N TYR A 36 8.50 -0.78 3.59
CA TYR A 36 9.71 -1.58 3.64
C TYR A 36 9.41 -3.08 3.55
N SER A 37 8.52 -3.61 4.40
CA SER A 37 8.18 -5.03 4.40
C SER A 37 7.62 -5.52 3.06
N ILE A 38 6.73 -4.74 2.44
CA ILE A 38 6.08 -5.08 1.17
C ILE A 38 7.09 -5.14 0.03
N GLN A 39 7.99 -4.16 -0.09
CA GLN A 39 9.00 -4.16 -1.16
C GLN A 39 9.94 -5.36 -1.08
N CYS A 40 10.34 -5.76 0.13
CA CYS A 40 11.30 -6.84 0.30
C CYS A 40 10.68 -8.24 0.18
N THR A 41 9.43 -8.41 0.61
CA THR A 41 8.85 -9.75 0.82
C THR A 41 7.54 -9.99 0.09
N ARG A 42 6.75 -8.95 -0.19
CA ARG A 42 5.33 -9.08 -0.58
C ARG A 42 4.89 -8.08 -1.65
N PRO A 43 5.43 -8.22 -2.88
CA PRO A 43 5.08 -7.35 -4.00
C PRO A 43 3.58 -7.40 -4.37
N ASP A 44 2.88 -8.49 -4.03
CA ASP A 44 1.44 -8.67 -4.22
C ASP A 44 0.56 -7.65 -3.47
N ALA A 45 1.08 -7.03 -2.40
CA ALA A 45 0.36 -6.03 -1.62
C ALA A 45 0.70 -4.57 -1.97
N VAL A 46 1.56 -4.32 -2.96
CA VAL A 46 2.07 -2.98 -3.32
C VAL A 46 0.94 -2.01 -3.67
N ASP A 47 -0.08 -2.46 -4.40
CA ASP A 47 -1.21 -1.61 -4.79
C ASP A 47 -2.00 -1.11 -3.58
N THR A 48 -2.34 -2.00 -2.65
CA THR A 48 -3.08 -1.64 -1.42
C THR A 48 -2.32 -0.63 -0.56
N LEU A 49 -0.99 -0.73 -0.55
CA LEU A 49 -0.12 0.21 0.13
C LEU A 49 -0.09 1.56 -0.59
N SER A 50 0.01 1.56 -1.91
CA SER A 50 0.03 2.78 -2.74
C SER A 50 -1.18 3.66 -2.41
N ILE A 51 -2.38 3.07 -2.45
CA ILE A 51 -3.64 3.74 -2.11
C ILE A 51 -3.60 4.29 -0.67
N THR A 52 -3.15 3.49 0.29
CA THR A 52 -3.08 3.89 1.70
C THR A 52 -2.09 5.04 1.92
N SER A 53 -0.97 5.04 1.20
CA SER A 53 0.08 6.06 1.32
C SER A 53 -0.38 7.47 0.90
N HIS A 54 -1.44 7.58 0.12
CA HIS A 54 -1.95 8.87 -0.35
C HIS A 54 -2.57 9.73 0.76
N TYR A 55 -2.98 9.13 1.87
CA TYR A 55 -3.68 9.81 2.96
C TYR A 55 -2.78 10.25 4.12
N ARG A 56 -1.47 10.38 3.89
CA ARG A 56 -0.48 10.75 4.94
C ARG A 56 -0.78 12.06 5.67
N ALA A 57 -1.32 13.06 4.97
CA ALA A 57 -1.63 14.37 5.54
C ALA A 57 -3.07 14.46 6.10
N CYS A 58 -3.97 13.54 5.71
CA CYS A 58 -5.39 13.58 6.01
C CYS A 58 -5.87 12.20 6.50
N ALA A 59 -5.16 11.60 7.44
CA ALA A 59 -5.51 10.29 7.96
C ALA A 59 -6.80 10.36 8.80
N SER A 60 -7.61 9.31 8.70
CA SER A 60 -8.87 9.12 9.43
C SER A 60 -8.82 7.76 10.12
N ASP A 61 -9.77 7.46 11.01
CA ASP A 61 -9.85 6.15 11.67
C ASP A 61 -9.98 5.01 10.64
N GLN A 62 -10.68 5.25 9.52
CA GLN A 62 -10.81 4.30 8.41
C GLN A 62 -9.45 4.05 7.72
N HIS A 63 -8.67 5.12 7.50
CA HIS A 63 -7.32 4.99 6.97
C HIS A 63 -6.42 4.17 7.90
N TRP A 64 -6.56 4.34 9.22
CA TRP A 64 -5.81 3.54 10.20
C TRP A 64 -6.26 2.08 10.25
N ILE A 65 -7.56 1.80 10.07
CA ILE A 65 -8.07 0.43 9.92
C ILE A 65 -7.45 -0.25 8.69
N ALA A 66 -7.30 0.47 7.57
CA ALA A 66 -6.61 -0.05 6.39
C ALA A 66 -5.15 -0.43 6.69
N VAL A 67 -4.39 0.47 7.35
CA VAL A 67 -3.00 0.21 7.78
C VAL A 67 -2.90 -1.04 8.69
N LYS A 68 -3.81 -1.16 9.67
CA LYS A 68 -3.89 -2.34 10.54
C LYS A 68 -4.23 -3.61 9.77
N THR A 69 -5.07 -3.51 8.74
CA THR A 69 -5.47 -4.65 7.90
C THR A 69 -4.28 -5.15 7.07
N ILE A 70 -3.51 -4.25 6.46
CA ILE A 70 -2.28 -4.60 5.74
C ILE A 70 -1.26 -5.22 6.69
N SER A 71 -1.08 -4.65 7.88
CA SER A 71 -0.19 -5.21 8.90
C SER A 71 -0.61 -6.63 9.33
N LYS A 72 -1.92 -6.85 9.49
CA LYS A 72 -2.50 -8.16 9.83
C LYS A 72 -2.29 -9.17 8.71
N TYR A 73 -2.40 -8.72 7.46
CA TYR A 73 -2.11 -9.53 6.28
C TYR A 73 -0.65 -9.98 6.30
N LEU A 74 0.30 -9.04 6.36
CA LEU A 74 1.74 -9.34 6.43
C LEU A 74 2.07 -10.33 7.54
N ARG A 75 1.50 -10.13 8.74
CA ARG A 75 1.70 -11.05 9.87
C ARG A 75 1.17 -12.46 9.60
N ARG A 76 0.01 -12.59 8.94
CA ARG A 76 -0.62 -13.89 8.64
C ARG A 76 0.12 -14.70 7.59
N THR A 77 0.94 -14.02 6.80
CA THR A 77 1.52 -14.56 5.58
C THR A 77 3.04 -14.40 5.59
N LYS A 78 3.60 -14.23 6.80
CA LYS A 78 5.03 -14.13 7.07
C LYS A 78 5.81 -15.39 6.69
N ASP A 79 5.14 -16.54 6.73
CA ASP A 79 5.71 -17.86 6.45
C ASP A 79 5.44 -18.30 5.00
N LEU A 80 4.77 -17.45 4.20
CA LEU A 80 4.55 -17.68 2.77
C LEU A 80 5.65 -17.00 1.97
N PHE A 81 6.17 -17.71 0.98
CA PHE A 81 7.21 -17.24 0.07
C PHE A 81 6.82 -17.51 -1.38
N PHE A 82 7.26 -16.64 -2.29
CA PHE A 82 7.14 -16.87 -3.72
C PHE A 82 8.29 -17.79 -4.15
N VAL A 83 7.95 -18.94 -4.72
CA VAL A 83 8.90 -19.85 -5.35
C VAL A 83 8.79 -19.66 -6.85
N TYR A 84 9.91 -19.36 -7.49
CA TYR A 84 10.02 -19.38 -8.94
C TYR A 84 10.72 -20.69 -9.32
N GLU A 85 10.04 -21.51 -10.12
CA GLU A 85 10.59 -22.77 -10.62
C GLU A 85 11.25 -22.50 -11.98
N ASN A 86 12.55 -22.24 -12.00
CA ASN A 86 13.40 -22.26 -13.20
C ASN A 86 14.89 -22.23 -12.82
N GLU A 87 15.73 -22.86 -13.64
CA GLU A 87 17.18 -23.04 -13.37
C GLU A 87 18.02 -21.78 -13.61
N GLU A 88 17.57 -20.90 -14.52
CA GLU A 88 18.20 -19.61 -14.80
C GLU A 88 17.18 -18.49 -14.56
N LEU A 89 17.52 -17.52 -13.70
CA LEU A 89 16.68 -16.37 -13.34
C LEU A 89 17.13 -15.16 -14.16
N ILE A 90 16.47 -14.92 -15.30
CA ILE A 90 16.64 -13.70 -16.09
C ILE A 90 15.61 -12.69 -15.60
N LEU A 91 16.09 -11.65 -14.90
CA LEU A 91 15.24 -10.57 -14.39
C LEU A 91 15.28 -9.37 -15.34
N GLU A 92 14.20 -9.15 -16.07
CA GLU A 92 14.00 -7.93 -16.85
C GLU A 92 13.14 -6.94 -16.08
N ARG A 93 13.54 -5.67 -16.10
CA ARG A 93 12.81 -4.59 -15.43
C ARG A 93 12.30 -3.58 -16.43
N TYR A 94 11.00 -3.38 -16.42
CA TYR A 94 10.31 -2.32 -17.13
C TYR A 94 9.89 -1.26 -16.12
N ASN A 95 10.12 0.00 -16.43
CA ASN A 95 9.66 1.12 -15.62
C ASN A 95 8.67 1.93 -16.43
N ASP A 96 7.54 2.27 -15.82
CA ASP A 96 6.54 3.15 -16.41
C ASP A 96 6.14 4.22 -15.39
N ALA A 97 5.77 5.39 -15.90
CA ALA A 97 5.27 6.48 -15.09
C ALA A 97 4.01 7.01 -15.76
N SER A 98 2.91 6.97 -15.03
CA SER A 98 1.62 7.46 -15.52
C SER A 98 0.99 8.39 -14.51
N ILE A 99 0.15 9.30 -15.02
CA ILE A 99 -0.67 10.17 -14.19
C ILE A 99 -2.08 9.58 -14.14
N GLN A 100 -2.57 9.30 -12.94
CA GLN A 100 -3.89 8.72 -12.77
C GLN A 100 -4.76 9.62 -11.89
N SER A 101 -6.00 9.83 -12.32
CA SER A 101 -7.03 10.49 -11.53
C SER A 101 -7.63 9.49 -10.55
N GLY A 102 -7.32 9.65 -9.26
CA GLY A 102 -7.97 8.93 -8.17
C GLY A 102 -9.29 9.58 -7.76
N VAL A 103 -9.95 9.01 -6.75
CA VAL A 103 -11.25 9.50 -6.22
C VAL A 103 -11.15 10.94 -5.72
N ASP A 104 -10.00 11.32 -5.14
CA ASP A 104 -9.84 12.65 -4.53
C ASP A 104 -8.81 13.55 -5.23
N ASP A 105 -7.80 12.98 -5.89
CA ASP A 105 -6.69 13.74 -6.49
C ASP A 105 -6.20 13.08 -7.78
N VAL A 106 -5.61 13.90 -8.65
CA VAL A 106 -4.71 13.41 -9.71
C VAL A 106 -3.30 13.27 -9.14
N LYS A 107 -2.71 12.09 -9.27
CA LYS A 107 -1.38 11.78 -8.72
C LYS A 107 -0.55 11.07 -9.79
N CYS A 108 0.74 11.42 -9.84
CA CYS A 108 1.70 10.65 -10.61
C CYS A 108 2.01 9.34 -9.86
N GLN A 109 1.92 8.23 -10.56
CA GLN A 109 2.34 6.92 -10.09
C GLN A 109 3.54 6.45 -10.91
N PHE A 110 4.51 5.85 -10.23
CA PHE A 110 5.62 5.18 -10.86
C PHE A 110 5.46 3.69 -10.60
N GLY A 111 5.45 2.89 -11.66
CA GLY A 111 5.36 1.45 -11.61
C GLY A 111 6.64 0.82 -12.14
N CYS A 112 7.00 -0.33 -11.59
CA CYS A 112 7.95 -1.21 -12.24
C CYS A 112 7.36 -2.61 -12.37
N VAL A 113 7.51 -3.18 -13.55
CA VAL A 113 7.17 -4.58 -13.82
C VAL A 113 8.47 -5.35 -13.93
N PHE A 114 8.55 -6.42 -13.16
CA PHE A 114 9.63 -7.38 -13.26
C PHE A 114 9.11 -8.58 -14.05
N LYS A 115 9.72 -8.85 -15.21
CA LYS A 115 9.50 -10.08 -15.95
C LYS A 115 10.61 -11.04 -15.54
N LEU A 116 10.22 -12.24 -15.11
CA LEU A 116 11.11 -13.31 -14.72
C LEU A 116 11.05 -14.37 -15.81
N ASN A 117 12.17 -14.51 -16.51
CA ASN A 117 12.40 -15.41 -17.64
C ASN A 117 11.61 -15.04 -18.90
N GLU A 118 12.21 -15.31 -20.06
CA GLU A 118 11.49 -15.32 -21.33
C GLU A 118 10.83 -16.69 -21.52
N GLU A 119 9.60 -16.71 -22.05
CA GLU A 119 9.04 -17.92 -22.65
C GLU A 119 9.82 -18.30 -23.91
#